data_AF-A0A2N7GH26-F1
#
_entry.id   AF-A0A2N7GH26-F1
#
_cell.length_a   1.000
_cell.length_b   1.000
_cell.length_c   1.000
_cell.angle_alpha   90.00
_cell.angle_beta   90.00
_cell.angle_gamma   90.00
#
_symmetry.space_group_name_H-M   'P 1'
#
loop_
_entity.id
_entity.type
_entity.pdbx_description
1 polymer ?
#
loop_
_entity_poly.entity_id
_entity_poly.type
_entity_poly.pdbx_seq_one_letter_code
_entity_poly.pdbx_strand_id
1 'polypeptide(L)'
;MIEKIWFQSHPLKYLLWPLLWPLSLLFSLISRQRRQAFESGSKPSYRPPVPVVVVGNITAGGNGKTPVVIWLVEKLVDLGYKPGVVSRGYGAKAPSYPLVVEESTPTAHCGDEPKLIKQRTNVPVAVSPVRSEAVKALLTQDIDIVITDDGLQHYALQRDIELVIVDGERRFGNEQLIPLGPLREKTSRLQEVDFVITNGGEAKSDEISMTLVPSHAINLVTGQRVLVSELGRLVAFAGIGHPPRFFNTLETLGADVVLTKGFADHQAYNQQELDTLSLSGSNTIMTEKDAVKCREFAKETWWYLPVSAEFEPLYEQRIMNKLKEVLEQYGSSSI
;
A
#
# COMPACT_ATOMS: atom_id res chain seq x y z
N MET A 1 0.30 0.54 -21.03
CA MET A 1 1.36 0.21 -22.02
C MET A 1 2.67 -0.16 -21.35
N ILE A 2 3.22 0.68 -20.47
CA ILE A 2 4.47 0.42 -19.73
C ILE A 2 4.42 -0.88 -18.91
N GLU A 3 3.31 -1.15 -18.21
CA GLU A 3 3.17 -2.41 -17.47
C GLU A 3 3.26 -3.66 -18.38
N LYS A 4 2.77 -3.59 -19.62
CA LYS A 4 2.89 -4.71 -20.57
C LYS A 4 4.35 -4.91 -21.00
N ILE A 5 5.13 -3.84 -21.08
CA ILE A 5 6.57 -3.93 -21.37
C ILE A 5 7.30 -4.57 -20.19
N TRP A 6 6.97 -4.17 -18.96
CA TRP A 6 7.62 -4.65 -17.74
C TRP A 6 7.25 -6.09 -17.38
N PHE A 7 5.99 -6.51 -17.56
CA PHE A 7 5.48 -7.79 -17.05
C PHE A 7 5.04 -8.78 -18.14
N GLN A 8 4.82 -8.34 -19.39
CA GLN A 8 4.26 -9.18 -20.47
C GLN A 8 5.17 -9.27 -21.70
N SER A 9 6.45 -8.87 -21.60
CA SER A 9 7.46 -9.01 -22.68
C SER A 9 7.05 -8.43 -24.05
N HIS A 10 6.30 -7.32 -24.05
CA HIS A 10 5.80 -6.69 -25.28
C HIS A 10 6.90 -6.33 -26.31
N PRO A 11 6.72 -6.53 -27.64
CA PRO A 11 7.76 -6.30 -28.66
C PRO A 11 8.36 -4.88 -28.68
N LEU A 12 7.55 -3.87 -28.30
CA LEU A 12 8.02 -2.49 -28.14
C LEU A 12 9.20 -2.35 -27.16
N LYS A 13 9.45 -3.33 -26.29
CA LYS A 13 10.63 -3.36 -25.42
C LYS A 13 11.92 -3.25 -26.22
N TYR A 14 12.02 -3.93 -27.36
CA TYR A 14 13.23 -3.92 -28.19
C TYR A 14 13.49 -2.56 -28.85
N LEU A 15 12.42 -1.86 -29.22
CA LEU A 15 12.51 -0.51 -29.79
C LEU A 15 12.94 0.52 -28.74
N LEU A 16 12.37 0.43 -27.54
CA LEU A 16 12.65 1.39 -26.45
C LEU A 16 13.93 1.06 -25.67
N TRP A 17 14.44 -0.17 -25.79
CA TRP A 17 15.60 -0.66 -25.04
C TRP A 17 16.83 0.26 -25.14
N PRO A 18 17.29 0.68 -26.33
CA PRO A 18 18.49 1.50 -26.45
C PRO A 18 18.38 2.85 -25.73
N LEU A 19 17.15 3.36 -25.56
CA LEU A 19 16.89 4.61 -24.84
C LEU A 19 16.71 4.39 -23.33
N LEU A 20 15.95 3.37 -22.93
CA LEU A 20 15.61 3.14 -21.52
C LEU A 20 16.73 2.47 -20.72
N TRP A 21 17.58 1.67 -21.38
CA TRP A 21 18.71 1.00 -20.73
C TRP A 21 19.74 1.96 -20.13
N PRO A 22 20.28 2.96 -20.85
CA PRO A 22 21.24 3.89 -20.25
C PRO A 22 20.61 4.72 -19.12
N LEU A 23 19.31 5.05 -19.22
CA LEU A 23 18.57 5.72 -18.14
C LEU A 23 18.43 4.83 -16.90
N SER A 24 18.20 3.54 -17.08
CA SER A 24 18.10 2.56 -15.98
C SER A 24 19.46 2.38 -15.28
N LEU A 25 20.57 2.39 -16.02
CA LEU A 25 21.91 2.39 -15.44
C LEU A 25 22.20 3.66 -14.63
N LEU A 26 21.85 4.82 -15.18
CA LEU A 26 22.00 6.09 -14.47
C LEU A 26 21.16 6.10 -13.19
N PHE A 27 19.90 5.65 -13.26
CA PHE A 27 19.05 5.49 -12.09
C PHE A 27 19.66 4.53 -11.06
N SER A 28 20.20 3.38 -11.50
CA SER A 28 20.87 2.42 -10.61
C SER A 28 22.05 3.06 -9.88
N LEU A 29 22.85 3.86 -10.57
CA LEU A 29 24.02 4.52 -10.01
C LEU A 29 23.62 5.57 -8.98
N ILE A 30 22.64 6.43 -9.31
CA ILE A 30 22.13 7.47 -8.40
C ILE A 30 21.49 6.84 -7.17
N SER A 31 20.66 5.80 -7.35
CA SER A 31 19.98 5.11 -6.25
C SER A 31 21.00 4.47 -5.30
N ARG A 32 22.00 3.77 -5.84
CA ARG A 32 23.09 3.15 -5.06
C ARG A 32 23.90 4.19 -4.29
N GLN A 33 24.35 5.26 -4.94
CA GLN A 33 25.12 6.33 -4.29
C GLN A 33 24.31 7.00 -3.19
N ARG A 34 23.01 7.27 -3.43
CA ARG A 34 22.13 7.85 -2.44
C ARG A 34 22.01 6.95 -1.20
N ARG A 35 21.80 5.66 -1.39
CA ARG A 35 21.70 4.66 -0.32
C ARG A 35 23.00 4.60 0.51
N GLN A 36 24.13 4.41 -0.17
CA GLN A 36 25.45 4.37 0.47
C GLN A 36 25.76 5.65 1.26
N ALA A 37 25.28 6.80 0.80
CA ALA A 37 25.49 8.05 1.52
C ALA A 37 24.75 8.09 2.87
N PHE A 38 23.55 7.51 2.98
CA PHE A 38 22.85 7.41 4.26
C PHE A 38 23.45 6.31 5.16
N GLU A 39 23.81 5.16 4.59
CA GLU A 39 24.39 4.04 5.35
C GLU A 39 25.77 4.37 5.93
N SER A 40 26.59 5.14 5.19
CA SER A 40 27.88 5.63 5.66
C SER A 40 27.79 6.78 6.68
N GLY A 41 26.59 7.32 6.92
CA GLY A 41 26.38 8.51 7.75
C GLY A 41 26.79 9.84 7.10
N SER A 42 27.21 9.84 5.83
CA SER A 42 27.57 11.07 5.09
C SER A 42 26.36 11.98 4.80
N LYS A 43 25.15 11.42 4.78
CA LYS A 43 23.89 12.20 4.78
C LYS A 43 23.20 12.10 6.13
N PRO A 44 22.60 13.20 6.61
CA PRO A 44 21.89 13.19 7.89
C PRO A 44 20.68 12.26 7.83
N SER A 45 20.52 11.44 8.87
CA SER A 45 19.32 10.63 9.11
C SER A 45 18.73 10.96 10.48
N TYR A 46 17.43 10.78 10.63
CA TYR A 46 16.71 10.99 11.88
C TYR A 46 16.33 9.65 12.49
N ARG A 47 16.68 9.46 13.77
CA ARG A 47 16.22 8.34 14.58
C ARG A 47 15.14 8.83 15.55
N PRO A 48 13.89 8.35 15.44
CA PRO A 48 12.85 8.64 16.41
C PRO A 48 13.15 7.98 17.78
N PRO A 49 12.55 8.47 18.87
CA PRO A 49 12.67 7.87 20.20
C PRO A 49 11.77 6.64 20.39
N VAL A 50 11.02 6.24 19.37
CA VAL A 50 10.13 5.08 19.32
C VAL A 50 10.52 4.21 18.13
N PRO A 51 10.24 2.89 18.16
CA PRO A 51 10.58 2.01 17.06
C PRO A 51 9.84 2.39 15.77
N VAL A 52 10.51 2.17 14.64
CA VAL A 52 9.98 2.43 13.29
C VAL A 52 9.96 1.14 12.48
N VAL A 53 8.77 0.76 12.03
CA VAL A 53 8.52 -0.39 11.16
C VAL A 53 8.22 0.10 9.75
N VAL A 54 9.00 -0.34 8.78
CA VAL A 54 8.80 0.00 7.37
C VAL A 54 8.04 -1.12 6.67
N VAL A 55 6.91 -0.78 6.06
CA VAL A 55 6.24 -1.64 5.07
C VAL A 55 6.44 -1.01 3.70
N GLY A 56 6.96 -1.77 2.74
CA GLY A 56 7.18 -1.24 1.40
C GLY A 56 7.29 -2.31 0.33
N ASN A 57 7.65 -1.89 -0.87
CA ASN A 57 8.02 -2.80 -1.96
C ASN A 57 9.20 -2.27 -2.77
N ILE A 58 9.84 -3.19 -3.52
CA ILE A 58 10.94 -2.86 -4.42
C ILE A 58 10.49 -2.70 -5.88
N THR A 59 9.21 -2.90 -6.21
CA THR A 59 8.64 -2.66 -7.54
C THR A 59 7.81 -1.37 -7.55
N ALA A 60 7.62 -0.78 -8.72
CA ALA A 60 6.59 0.21 -8.97
C ALA A 60 5.27 -0.51 -9.25
N GLY A 61 4.22 -0.18 -8.49
CA GLY A 61 2.91 -0.81 -8.57
C GLY A 61 2.34 -1.16 -7.19
N GLY A 62 1.06 -1.50 -7.18
CA GLY A 62 0.32 -1.90 -5.98
C GLY A 62 0.55 -3.38 -5.64
N ASN A 63 1.40 -3.66 -4.65
CA ASN A 63 1.67 -5.03 -4.19
C ASN A 63 0.82 -5.45 -2.97
N GLY A 64 -0.14 -4.62 -2.54
CA GLY A 64 -0.92 -4.86 -1.33
C GLY A 64 -0.20 -4.48 -0.04
N LYS A 65 0.50 -3.34 -0.03
CA LYS A 65 1.12 -2.77 1.18
C LYS A 65 0.09 -2.33 2.21
N THR A 66 -0.94 -1.60 1.77
CA THR A 66 -1.93 -0.99 2.65
C THR A 66 -2.65 -2.03 3.53
N PRO A 67 -3.07 -3.20 3.02
CA PRO A 67 -3.59 -4.28 3.87
C PRO A 67 -2.61 -4.74 4.96
N VAL A 68 -1.30 -4.82 4.68
CA VAL A 68 -0.29 -5.20 5.69
C VAL A 68 -0.09 -4.11 6.72
N VAL A 69 -0.09 -2.84 6.31
CA VAL A 69 -0.04 -1.70 7.23
C VAL A 69 -1.23 -1.74 8.18
N ILE A 70 -2.45 -1.92 7.64
CA ILE A 70 -3.68 -2.02 8.44
C ILE A 70 -3.61 -3.21 9.40
N TRP A 71 -3.25 -4.40 8.91
CA TRP A 71 -3.08 -5.59 9.75
C TRP A 71 -2.09 -5.36 10.89
N LEU A 72 -0.93 -4.74 10.60
CA LEU A 72 0.08 -4.46 11.62
C LEU A 72 -0.44 -3.48 12.67
N VAL A 73 -1.15 -2.43 12.24
CA VAL A 73 -1.79 -1.46 13.14
C VAL A 73 -2.82 -2.17 14.03
N GLU A 74 -3.74 -2.94 13.45
CA GLU A 74 -4.80 -3.65 14.19
C GLU A 74 -4.19 -4.61 15.22
N LYS A 75 -3.18 -5.40 14.84
CA LYS A 75 -2.48 -6.32 15.76
C LYS A 75 -1.76 -5.60 16.90
N LEU A 76 -1.15 -4.44 16.64
CA LEU A 76 -0.48 -3.66 17.68
C LEU A 76 -1.49 -3.03 18.64
N VAL A 77 -2.61 -2.52 18.13
CA VAL A 77 -3.71 -2.00 18.95
C VAL A 77 -4.32 -3.09 19.83
N ASP A 78 -4.54 -4.29 19.27
CA ASP A 78 -5.05 -5.45 20.03
C ASP A 78 -4.10 -5.87 21.16
N LEU A 79 -2.79 -5.62 21.00
CA LEU A 79 -1.78 -5.84 22.04
C LEU A 79 -1.63 -4.66 23.01
N GLY A 80 -2.41 -3.59 22.85
CA GLY A 80 -2.43 -2.42 23.73
C GLY A 80 -1.42 -1.32 23.37
N TYR A 81 -0.71 -1.44 22.25
CA TYR A 81 0.19 -0.38 21.75
C TYR A 81 -0.58 0.75 21.08
N LYS A 82 0.09 1.89 20.91
CA LYS A 82 -0.45 3.11 20.30
C LYS A 82 0.33 3.44 19.01
N PRO A 83 0.06 2.72 17.92
CA PRO A 83 0.76 2.95 16.66
C PRO A 83 0.39 4.28 16.02
N GLY A 84 1.39 4.98 15.46
CA GLY A 84 1.21 6.09 14.54
C GLY A 84 1.65 5.69 13.12
N VAL A 85 0.90 6.10 12.10
CA VAL A 85 1.22 5.79 10.70
C VAL A 85 1.74 7.02 9.97
N VAL A 86 2.89 6.89 9.31
CA VAL A 86 3.43 7.94 8.44
C VAL A 86 3.45 7.51 6.99
N SER A 87 3.09 8.42 6.11
CA SER A 87 3.14 8.21 4.66
C SER A 87 3.66 9.45 3.95
N ARG A 88 3.97 9.29 2.67
CA ARG A 88 4.32 10.41 1.80
C ARG A 88 3.10 11.21 1.32
N GLY A 89 1.93 10.57 1.25
CA GLY A 89 0.74 11.12 0.59
C GLY A 89 0.88 11.15 -0.93
N TYR A 90 1.21 10.01 -1.55
CA TYR A 90 1.41 9.93 -3.00
C TYR A 90 0.17 10.38 -3.78
N GLY A 91 0.36 11.21 -4.81
CA GLY A 91 -0.73 11.77 -5.62
C GLY A 91 -1.47 12.95 -4.98
N ALA A 92 -1.24 13.24 -3.69
CA ALA A 92 -1.89 14.32 -2.98
C ALA A 92 -1.02 15.57 -2.83
N LYS A 93 -1.66 16.70 -2.54
CA LYS A 93 -1.01 17.97 -2.21
C LYS A 93 -1.68 18.60 -1.00
N ALA A 94 -1.05 18.46 0.16
CA ALA A 94 -1.48 19.18 1.35
C ALA A 94 -1.23 20.69 1.21
N PRO A 95 -2.08 21.54 1.82
CA PRO A 95 -1.85 22.98 1.91
C PRO A 95 -0.57 23.32 2.68
N SER A 96 -0.23 22.52 3.68
CA SER A 96 0.98 22.62 4.50
C SER A 96 1.45 21.23 4.92
N TYR A 97 2.76 21.11 5.19
CA TYR A 97 3.38 19.91 5.72
C TYR A 97 4.12 20.22 7.03
N PRO A 98 4.22 19.25 7.96
CA PRO A 98 3.51 17.96 7.96
C PRO A 98 2.00 18.14 8.17
N LEU A 99 1.20 17.27 7.55
CA LEU A 99 -0.26 17.26 7.72
C LEU A 99 -0.66 16.03 8.54
N VAL A 100 -1.29 16.24 9.70
CA VAL A 100 -1.98 15.19 10.45
C VAL A 100 -3.35 14.97 9.83
N VAL A 101 -3.68 13.73 9.51
CA VAL A 101 -4.90 13.37 8.79
C VAL A 101 -6.07 13.25 9.78
N GLU A 102 -7.09 14.07 9.54
CA GLU A 102 -8.36 14.05 10.24
C GLU A 102 -9.45 13.37 9.41
N GLU A 103 -10.59 13.04 10.03
CA GLU A 103 -11.74 12.46 9.31
C GLU A 103 -12.30 13.43 8.26
N SER A 104 -12.21 14.74 8.50
CA SER A 104 -12.60 15.79 7.56
C SER A 104 -11.56 16.04 6.47
N THR A 105 -10.33 15.53 6.60
CA THR A 105 -9.24 15.85 5.65
C THR A 105 -9.56 15.26 4.28
N PRO A 106 -9.58 16.08 3.21
CA PRO A 106 -9.84 15.59 1.85
C PRO A 106 -8.76 14.63 1.37
N THR A 107 -9.17 13.63 0.59
CA THR A 107 -8.25 12.68 -0.06
C THR A 107 -7.25 13.40 -0.97
N ALA A 108 -7.64 14.53 -1.59
CA ALA A 108 -6.74 15.36 -2.39
C ALA A 108 -5.55 15.95 -1.60
N HIS A 109 -5.67 16.08 -0.27
CA HIS A 109 -4.63 16.63 0.60
C HIS A 109 -3.75 15.55 1.25
N CYS A 110 -4.33 14.41 1.62
CA CYS A 110 -3.62 13.35 2.33
C CYS A 110 -3.28 12.11 1.46
N GLY A 111 -4.01 11.89 0.38
CA GLY A 111 -3.86 10.73 -0.51
C GLY A 111 -4.77 9.56 -0.11
N ASP A 112 -4.98 8.66 -1.07
CA ASP A 112 -5.92 7.54 -0.93
C ASP A 112 -5.52 6.58 0.20
N GLU A 113 -4.24 6.19 0.27
CA GLU A 113 -3.76 5.21 1.26
C GLU A 113 -3.78 5.77 2.69
N PRO A 114 -3.27 7.00 2.98
CA PRO A 114 -3.34 7.56 4.34
C PRO A 114 -4.79 7.80 4.80
N LYS A 115 -5.67 8.23 3.89
CA LYS A 115 -7.09 8.39 4.19
C LYS A 115 -7.72 7.05 4.56
N LEU A 116 -7.47 6.02 3.75
CA LEU A 116 -7.96 4.66 4.00
C LEU A 116 -7.49 4.15 5.36
N ILE A 117 -6.19 4.22 5.64
CA ILE A 117 -5.62 3.73 6.91
C ILE A 117 -6.28 4.45 8.09
N LYS A 118 -6.43 5.79 8.01
CA LYS A 118 -7.09 6.58 9.06
C LYS A 118 -8.54 6.11 9.29
N GLN A 119 -9.31 5.91 8.22
CA GLN A 119 -10.71 5.47 8.32
C GLN A 119 -10.86 4.05 8.86
N ARG A 120 -9.94 3.15 8.51
CA ARG A 120 -9.99 1.74 8.91
C ARG A 120 -9.59 1.51 10.37
N THR A 121 -8.55 2.22 10.82
CA THR A 121 -7.88 1.92 12.09
C THR A 121 -8.09 3.01 13.15
N ASN A 122 -8.52 4.20 12.73
CA ASN A 122 -8.67 5.41 13.56
C ASN A 122 -7.40 5.90 14.27
N VAL A 123 -6.24 5.28 14.05
CA VAL A 123 -4.98 5.68 14.70
C VAL A 123 -4.46 7.03 14.16
N PRO A 124 -3.50 7.69 14.83
CA PRO A 124 -2.86 8.88 14.28
C PRO A 124 -2.16 8.59 12.95
N VAL A 125 -2.48 9.37 11.92
CA VAL A 125 -1.84 9.28 10.59
C VAL A 125 -1.30 10.63 10.20
N ALA A 126 -0.06 10.70 9.70
CA ALA A 126 0.52 11.95 9.18
C ALA A 126 1.17 11.75 7.82
N VAL A 127 1.12 12.80 7.00
CA VAL A 127 1.74 12.83 5.68
C VAL A 127 2.77 13.95 5.57
N SER A 128 3.93 13.63 5.01
CA SER A 128 4.93 14.61 4.58
C SER A 128 5.87 14.01 3.52
N PRO A 129 6.31 14.80 2.51
CA PRO A 129 7.43 14.41 1.65
C PRO A 129 8.69 14.03 2.43
N VAL A 130 8.92 14.68 3.58
CA VAL A 130 10.00 14.41 4.52
C VAL A 130 9.42 13.63 5.70
N ARG A 131 9.58 12.29 5.67
CA ARG A 131 8.97 11.40 6.67
C ARG A 131 9.33 11.74 8.12
N SER A 132 10.54 12.22 8.38
CA SER A 132 10.94 12.62 9.73
C SER A 132 10.11 13.77 10.29
N GLU A 133 9.59 14.67 9.45
CA GLU A 133 8.67 15.73 9.88
C GLU A 133 7.29 15.17 10.24
N ALA A 134 6.78 14.21 9.46
CA ALA A 134 5.54 13.51 9.77
C ALA A 134 5.66 12.74 11.10
N VAL A 135 6.79 12.07 11.33
CA VAL A 135 7.06 11.39 12.61
C VAL A 135 7.08 12.40 13.76
N LYS A 136 7.83 13.50 13.64
CA LYS A 136 7.87 14.55 14.67
C LYS A 136 6.50 15.13 14.98
N ALA A 137 5.63 15.29 13.98
CA ALA A 137 4.26 15.75 14.18
C ALA A 137 3.43 14.74 14.98
N LEU A 138 3.58 13.44 14.71
CA LEU A 138 2.88 12.40 15.46
C LEU A 138 3.43 12.19 16.87
N LEU A 139 4.73 12.41 17.10
CA LEU A 139 5.34 12.34 18.43
C LEU A 139 4.82 13.40 19.41
N THR A 140 4.05 14.39 18.94
CA THR A 140 3.30 15.31 19.83
C THR A 140 2.05 14.65 20.42
N GLN A 141 1.66 13.49 19.89
CA GLN A 141 0.59 12.63 20.38
C GLN A 141 1.19 11.45 21.15
N ASP A 142 0.34 10.73 21.88
CA ASP A 142 0.71 9.56 22.68
C ASP A 142 0.83 8.32 21.78
N ILE A 143 1.94 8.23 21.04
CA ILE A 143 2.30 7.07 20.22
C ILE A 143 3.58 6.40 20.74
N ASP A 144 3.65 5.08 20.63
CA ASP A 144 4.77 4.27 21.12
C ASP A 144 5.47 3.46 20.01
N ILE A 145 4.93 3.46 18.79
CA ILE A 145 5.53 2.82 17.62
C ILE A 145 5.09 3.56 16.34
N VAL A 146 5.99 3.64 15.36
CA VAL A 146 5.70 4.25 14.06
C VAL A 146 5.70 3.19 12.97
N ILE A 147 4.67 3.19 12.12
CA ILE A 147 4.61 2.38 10.91
C ILE A 147 4.69 3.31 9.71
N THR A 148 5.64 3.06 8.81
CA THR A 148 5.73 3.81 7.56
C THR A 148 5.22 2.99 6.38
N ASP A 149 4.24 3.54 5.68
CA ASP A 149 3.77 3.05 4.39
C ASP A 149 4.72 3.50 3.26
N ASP A 150 5.10 2.58 2.38
CA ASP A 150 6.04 2.74 1.25
C ASP A 150 7.40 3.37 1.62
N GLY A 151 7.95 2.99 2.78
CA GLY A 151 9.12 3.66 3.37
C GLY A 151 10.51 3.18 2.91
N LEU A 152 10.62 2.08 2.16
CA LEU A 152 11.91 1.39 1.91
C LEU A 152 13.00 2.31 1.32
N GLN A 153 12.65 3.12 0.33
CA GLN A 153 13.60 4.04 -0.32
C GLN A 153 13.89 5.31 0.49
N HIS A 154 13.27 5.50 1.66
CA HIS A 154 13.40 6.70 2.49
C HIS A 154 14.43 6.55 3.62
N TYR A 155 15.69 6.31 3.22
CA TYR A 155 16.86 6.15 4.10
C TYR A 155 17.19 7.32 5.05
N ALA A 156 16.55 8.48 4.89
CA ALA A 156 16.70 9.61 5.81
C ALA A 156 15.97 9.39 7.16
N LEU A 157 15.01 8.47 7.22
CA LEU A 157 14.39 8.02 8.46
C LEU A 157 15.03 6.68 8.83
N GLN A 158 15.66 6.60 9.99
CA GLN A 158 16.15 5.33 10.53
C GLN A 158 14.97 4.43 10.87
N ARG A 159 15.18 3.12 10.73
CA ARG A 159 14.17 2.10 10.98
C ARG A 159 14.76 0.90 11.71
N ASP A 160 13.90 0.16 12.38
CA ASP A 160 14.26 -1.00 13.19
C ASP A 160 13.82 -2.31 12.54
N ILE A 161 12.71 -2.30 11.79
CA ILE A 161 12.19 -3.48 11.09
C ILE A 161 11.77 -3.10 9.67
N GLU A 162 12.06 -3.97 8.70
CA GLU A 162 11.64 -3.83 7.31
C GLU A 162 10.86 -5.04 6.80
N LEU A 163 9.67 -4.77 6.27
CA LEU A 163 8.80 -5.72 5.60
C LEU A 163 8.65 -5.33 4.13
N VAL A 164 8.98 -6.26 3.23
CA VAL A 164 8.86 -6.07 1.78
C VAL A 164 7.74 -6.92 1.23
N ILE A 165 6.79 -6.27 0.56
CA ILE A 165 5.67 -6.96 -0.09
C ILE A 165 6.01 -7.24 -1.55
N VAL A 166 5.91 -8.51 -1.93
CA VAL A 166 6.11 -9.04 -3.27
C VAL A 166 4.78 -9.54 -3.81
N ASP A 167 4.44 -9.19 -5.04
CA ASP A 167 3.30 -9.76 -5.75
C ASP A 167 3.64 -11.20 -6.14
N GLY A 168 2.89 -12.20 -5.66
CA GLY A 168 3.22 -13.60 -5.87
C GLY A 168 3.01 -14.10 -7.30
N GLU A 169 2.16 -13.44 -8.08
CA GLU A 169 1.90 -13.81 -9.48
C GLU A 169 2.86 -13.05 -10.42
N ARG A 170 2.92 -11.73 -10.30
CA ARG A 170 3.70 -10.86 -11.20
C ARG A 170 5.19 -10.84 -10.85
N ARG A 171 5.53 -11.19 -9.61
CA ARG A 171 6.89 -11.17 -9.05
C ARG A 171 7.58 -9.83 -9.38
N PHE A 172 8.69 -9.87 -10.12
CA PHE A 172 9.54 -8.70 -10.41
C PHE A 172 9.51 -8.25 -11.87
N GLY A 173 8.58 -8.77 -12.68
CA GLY A 173 8.53 -8.48 -14.12
C GLY A 173 9.81 -8.89 -14.85
N ASN A 174 10.42 -7.97 -15.59
CA ASN A 174 11.67 -8.20 -16.32
C ASN A 174 12.95 -8.03 -15.48
N GLU A 175 12.81 -7.82 -14.16
CA GLU A 175 13.92 -7.67 -13.20
C GLU A 175 14.88 -6.51 -13.49
N GLN A 176 14.48 -5.56 -14.34
CA GLN A 176 15.25 -4.35 -14.62
C GLN A 176 14.80 -3.20 -13.72
N LEU A 177 15.71 -2.26 -13.45
CA LEU A 177 15.39 -1.04 -12.73
C LEU A 177 14.62 -0.06 -13.62
N ILE A 178 13.84 0.81 -12.99
CA ILE A 178 13.13 1.92 -13.66
C ILE A 178 14.15 2.79 -14.43
N PRO A 179 13.81 3.26 -15.65
CA PRO A 179 12.53 3.06 -16.36
C PRO A 179 12.45 1.80 -17.23
N LEU A 180 13.54 1.03 -17.34
CA LEU A 180 13.60 -0.16 -18.20
C LEU A 180 12.73 -1.32 -17.68
N GLY A 181 12.59 -1.41 -16.36
CA GLY A 181 11.75 -2.38 -15.68
C GLY A 181 11.02 -1.78 -14.49
N PRO A 182 10.27 -2.61 -13.74
CA PRO A 182 9.44 -2.14 -12.65
C PRO A 182 10.24 -1.92 -11.35
N LEU A 183 11.51 -2.34 -11.26
CA LEU A 183 12.23 -2.30 -9.99
C LEU A 183 12.68 -0.88 -9.60
N ARG A 184 12.38 -0.49 -8.37
CA ARG A 184 12.93 0.69 -7.68
C ARG A 184 14.30 0.40 -7.06
N GLU A 185 14.50 -0.85 -6.65
CA GLU A 185 15.75 -1.38 -6.08
C GLU A 185 15.98 -2.80 -6.60
N LYS A 186 17.24 -3.24 -6.63
CA LYS A 186 17.59 -4.59 -7.10
C LYS A 186 17.00 -5.66 -6.18
N THR A 187 16.70 -6.84 -6.72
CA THR A 187 16.18 -7.99 -5.95
C THR A 187 17.12 -8.45 -4.84
N SER A 188 18.42 -8.19 -4.94
CA SER A 188 19.39 -8.43 -3.85
C SER A 188 19.02 -7.71 -2.55
N ARG A 189 18.25 -6.61 -2.62
CA ARG A 189 17.75 -5.87 -1.44
C ARG A 189 16.91 -6.74 -0.50
N LEU A 190 16.27 -7.77 -1.03
CA LEU A 190 15.43 -8.70 -0.27
C LEU A 190 16.22 -9.53 0.75
N GLN A 191 17.53 -9.67 0.56
CA GLN A 191 18.41 -10.38 1.52
C GLN A 191 18.74 -9.54 2.76
N GLU A 192 18.39 -8.25 2.72
CA GLU A 192 18.78 -7.26 3.72
C GLU A 192 17.58 -6.79 4.57
N VAL A 193 16.38 -7.34 4.34
CA VAL A 193 15.17 -7.01 5.11
C VAL A 193 14.84 -8.11 6.11
N ASP A 194 14.08 -7.78 7.15
CA ASP A 194 13.67 -8.76 8.15
C ASP A 194 12.65 -9.76 7.60
N PHE A 195 11.71 -9.28 6.78
CA PHE A 195 10.63 -10.10 6.23
C PHE A 195 10.33 -9.79 4.76
N VAL A 196 10.27 -10.83 3.95
CA VAL A 196 9.69 -10.79 2.60
C VAL A 196 8.32 -11.45 2.66
N ILE A 197 7.27 -10.70 2.34
CA ILE A 197 5.89 -11.16 2.33
C ILE A 197 5.42 -11.29 0.89
N THR A 198 4.95 -12.47 0.52
CA THR A 198 4.42 -12.76 -0.81
C THR A 198 2.90 -12.77 -0.77
N ASN A 199 2.32 -11.86 -1.56
CA ASN A 199 0.90 -11.61 -1.60
C ASN A 199 0.24 -12.41 -2.75
N GLY A 200 -0.53 -13.43 -2.39
CA GLY A 200 -1.08 -14.40 -3.35
C GLY A 200 0.00 -15.24 -4.03
N GLY A 201 -0.38 -16.04 -5.02
CA GLY A 201 0.54 -16.92 -5.75
C GLY A 201 1.28 -17.93 -4.86
N GLU A 202 2.44 -18.39 -5.32
CA GLU A 202 3.31 -19.30 -4.57
C GLU A 202 4.43 -18.53 -3.86
N ALA A 203 4.48 -18.63 -2.53
CA ALA A 203 5.56 -18.09 -1.73
C ALA A 203 6.80 -18.98 -1.84
N LYS A 204 7.99 -18.37 -1.93
CA LYS A 204 9.26 -19.12 -1.86
C LYS A 204 9.55 -19.54 -0.42
N SER A 205 10.48 -20.47 -0.24
CA SER A 205 10.83 -21.07 1.06
C SER A 205 11.27 -20.06 2.14
N ASP A 206 11.82 -18.91 1.73
CA ASP A 206 12.28 -17.82 2.59
C ASP A 206 11.26 -16.67 2.70
N GLU A 207 10.09 -16.81 2.10
CA GLU A 207 9.03 -15.81 2.05
C GLU A 207 7.86 -16.20 2.95
N ILE A 208 7.21 -15.20 3.53
CA ILE A 208 5.96 -15.36 4.29
C ILE A 208 4.79 -15.31 3.31
N SER A 209 3.98 -16.36 3.28
CA SER A 209 2.72 -16.37 2.54
C SER A 209 1.72 -15.42 3.18
N MET A 210 1.04 -14.63 2.34
CA MET A 210 -0.08 -13.78 2.74
C MET A 210 -1.19 -13.88 1.69
N THR A 211 -2.42 -13.98 2.17
CA THR A 211 -3.62 -13.90 1.34
C THR A 211 -4.38 -12.61 1.66
N LEU A 212 -5.10 -12.09 0.65
CA LEU A 212 -6.07 -11.04 0.88
C LEU A 212 -7.44 -11.70 0.99
N VAL A 213 -8.05 -11.59 2.16
CA VAL A 213 -9.37 -12.16 2.42
C VAL A 213 -10.42 -11.06 2.29
N PRO A 214 -11.35 -11.18 1.33
CA PRO A 214 -12.46 -10.26 1.20
C PRO A 214 -13.44 -10.44 2.36
N SER A 215 -14.02 -9.33 2.80
CA SER A 215 -15.10 -9.33 3.78
C SER A 215 -16.46 -9.12 3.10
N HIS A 216 -17.44 -8.58 3.82
CA HIS A 216 -18.73 -8.20 3.24
C HIS A 216 -18.57 -6.95 2.37
N ALA A 217 -19.35 -6.86 1.29
CA ALA A 217 -19.47 -5.61 0.55
C ALA A 217 -20.18 -4.58 1.44
N ILE A 218 -19.66 -3.35 1.45
CA ILE A 218 -20.17 -2.26 2.29
C ILE A 218 -20.74 -1.18 1.39
N ASN A 219 -21.97 -0.76 1.66
CA ASN A 219 -22.60 0.35 0.98
C ASN A 219 -21.89 1.65 1.34
N LEU A 220 -21.51 2.44 0.35
CA LEU A 220 -20.69 3.62 0.55
C LEU A 220 -21.44 4.77 1.23
N VAL A 221 -22.77 4.79 1.13
CA VAL A 221 -23.65 5.82 1.72
C VAL A 221 -24.24 5.34 3.05
N THR A 222 -24.87 4.17 3.06
CA THR A 222 -25.63 3.67 4.22
C THR A 222 -24.78 2.88 5.21
N GLY A 223 -23.60 2.38 4.79
CA GLY A 223 -22.78 1.48 5.60
C GLY A 223 -23.33 0.06 5.74
N GLN A 224 -24.43 -0.28 5.05
CA GLN A 224 -24.99 -1.64 5.03
C GLN A 224 -23.95 -2.65 4.57
N ARG A 225 -23.94 -3.84 5.19
CA ARG A 225 -23.03 -4.95 4.87
C ARG A 225 -23.80 -6.12 4.30
N VAL A 226 -23.39 -6.62 3.14
CA VAL A 226 -24.02 -7.76 2.44
C VAL A 226 -22.97 -8.64 1.79
N LEU A 227 -23.35 -9.88 1.45
CA LEU A 227 -22.50 -10.73 0.62
C LEU A 227 -22.45 -10.18 -0.81
N VAL A 228 -21.30 -10.29 -1.48
CA VAL A 228 -21.15 -9.80 -2.87
C VAL A 228 -22.16 -10.46 -3.81
N SER A 229 -22.46 -11.74 -3.61
CA SER A 229 -23.45 -12.51 -4.39
C SER A 229 -24.89 -11.98 -4.27
N GLU A 230 -25.20 -11.19 -3.25
CA GLU A 230 -26.54 -10.62 -3.02
C GLU A 230 -26.77 -9.30 -3.75
N LEU A 231 -25.73 -8.71 -4.34
CA LEU A 231 -25.80 -7.40 -4.99
C LEU A 231 -26.42 -7.43 -6.39
N GLY A 232 -26.79 -8.61 -6.90
CA GLY A 232 -27.35 -8.77 -8.25
C GLY A 232 -26.35 -8.34 -9.32
N ARG A 233 -26.86 -7.74 -10.40
CA ARG A 233 -26.07 -7.30 -11.55
C ARG A 233 -25.12 -6.17 -11.17
N LEU A 234 -23.82 -6.46 -11.17
CA LEU A 234 -22.76 -5.57 -10.71
C LEU A 234 -21.96 -4.96 -11.85
N VAL A 235 -21.75 -3.65 -11.77
CA VAL A 235 -20.68 -2.96 -12.48
C VAL A 235 -19.50 -2.83 -11.55
N ALA A 236 -18.33 -3.35 -11.94
CA ALA A 236 -17.13 -3.32 -11.12
C ALA A 236 -16.08 -2.37 -11.69
N PHE A 237 -15.44 -1.56 -10.85
CA PHE A 237 -14.26 -0.80 -11.26
C PHE A 237 -13.15 -0.78 -10.22
N ALA A 238 -11.91 -0.58 -10.67
CA ALA A 238 -10.76 -0.49 -9.79
C ALA A 238 -9.65 0.40 -10.35
N GLY A 239 -9.13 1.30 -9.54
CA GLY A 239 -7.98 2.18 -9.77
C GLY A 239 -6.76 1.75 -8.96
N ILE A 240 -6.35 0.49 -9.14
CA ILE A 240 -5.21 -0.13 -8.45
C ILE A 240 -4.15 -0.58 -9.46
N GLY A 241 -2.93 -0.86 -8.99
CA GLY A 241 -1.85 -1.33 -9.87
C GLY A 241 -2.11 -2.64 -10.63
N HIS A 242 -3.12 -3.43 -10.25
CA HIS A 242 -3.54 -4.60 -11.02
C HIS A 242 -5.07 -4.85 -10.90
N PRO A 243 -5.91 -4.11 -11.66
CA PRO A 243 -7.37 -4.21 -11.55
C PRO A 243 -7.96 -5.63 -11.74
N PRO A 244 -7.45 -6.48 -12.67
CA PRO A 244 -7.93 -7.86 -12.83
C PRO A 244 -7.99 -8.67 -11.53
N ARG A 245 -7.07 -8.45 -10.59
CA ARG A 245 -7.09 -9.13 -9.29
C ARG A 245 -8.40 -8.92 -8.53
N PHE A 246 -8.91 -7.68 -8.55
CA PHE A 246 -10.17 -7.34 -7.89
C PHE A 246 -11.35 -8.02 -8.59
N PHE A 247 -11.38 -8.01 -9.92
CA PHE A 247 -12.46 -8.64 -10.69
C PHE A 247 -12.50 -10.16 -10.49
N ASN A 248 -11.34 -10.83 -10.53
CA ASN A 248 -11.25 -12.27 -10.25
C ASN A 248 -11.73 -12.61 -8.83
N THR A 249 -11.49 -11.72 -7.86
CA THR A 249 -12.01 -11.88 -6.49
C THR A 249 -13.54 -11.84 -6.48
N LEU A 250 -14.16 -10.90 -7.19
CA LEU A 250 -15.62 -10.82 -7.30
C LEU A 250 -16.21 -12.08 -7.96
N GLU A 251 -15.60 -12.56 -9.03
CA GLU A 251 -16.02 -13.81 -9.71
C GLU A 251 -15.95 -15.01 -8.76
N THR A 252 -14.86 -15.13 -7.98
CA THR A 252 -14.69 -16.20 -6.98
C THR A 252 -15.74 -16.13 -5.87
N LEU A 253 -16.22 -14.93 -5.54
CA LEU A 253 -17.30 -14.70 -4.58
C LEU A 253 -18.70 -14.89 -5.16
N GLY A 254 -18.83 -15.31 -6.42
CA GLY A 254 -20.13 -15.56 -7.07
C GLY A 254 -20.87 -14.28 -7.47
N ALA A 255 -20.14 -13.19 -7.74
CA ALA A 255 -20.74 -11.95 -8.23
C ALA A 255 -21.26 -12.08 -9.68
N ASP A 256 -22.44 -11.53 -9.97
CA ASP A 256 -22.95 -11.36 -11.33
C ASP A 256 -22.39 -10.05 -11.94
N VAL A 257 -21.12 -10.08 -12.35
CA VAL A 257 -20.43 -8.91 -12.91
C VAL A 257 -20.75 -8.75 -14.39
N VAL A 258 -21.50 -7.70 -14.73
CA VAL A 258 -21.93 -7.41 -16.11
C VAL A 258 -20.99 -6.48 -16.87
N LEU A 259 -20.17 -5.73 -16.16
CA LEU A 259 -19.19 -4.81 -16.74
C LEU A 259 -18.03 -4.56 -15.78
N THR A 260 -16.80 -4.64 -16.28
CA THR A 260 -15.58 -4.30 -15.53
C THR A 260 -14.84 -3.12 -16.16
N LYS A 261 -14.34 -2.19 -15.35
CA LYS A 261 -13.49 -1.08 -15.81
C LYS A 261 -12.25 -0.92 -14.93
N GLY A 262 -11.08 -1.17 -15.52
CA GLY A 262 -9.80 -0.81 -14.90
C GLY A 262 -9.45 0.66 -15.13
N PHE A 263 -9.06 1.36 -14.08
CA PHE A 263 -8.53 2.72 -14.09
C PHE A 263 -7.03 2.72 -13.73
N ALA A 264 -6.34 3.82 -14.03
CA ALA A 264 -4.95 3.95 -13.62
C ALA A 264 -4.83 4.10 -12.09
N ASP A 265 -3.70 3.66 -11.54
CA ASP A 265 -3.45 3.79 -10.10
C ASP A 265 -3.39 5.28 -9.69
N HIS A 266 -4.02 5.60 -8.56
CA HIS A 266 -4.18 6.98 -8.05
C HIS A 266 -4.89 7.96 -9.01
N GLN A 267 -5.62 7.46 -10.01
CA GLN A 267 -6.41 8.31 -10.90
C GLN A 267 -7.55 8.99 -10.12
N ALA A 268 -7.70 10.30 -10.33
CA ALA A 268 -8.88 11.05 -9.89
C ALA A 268 -10.09 10.69 -10.76
N TYR A 269 -11.26 10.52 -10.13
CA TYR A 269 -12.46 10.10 -10.83
C TYR A 269 -13.30 11.27 -11.33
N ASN A 270 -13.79 11.13 -12.56
CA ASN A 270 -14.85 11.97 -13.07
C ASN A 270 -16.20 11.34 -12.71
N GLN A 271 -17.01 12.06 -11.93
CA GLN A 271 -18.32 11.59 -11.50
C GLN A 271 -19.24 11.22 -12.69
N GLN A 272 -19.24 12.01 -13.77
CA GLN A 272 -20.08 11.74 -14.94
C GLN A 272 -19.68 10.44 -15.65
N GLU A 273 -18.37 10.13 -15.68
CA GLU A 273 -17.87 8.87 -16.24
C GLU A 273 -18.34 7.68 -15.40
N LEU A 274 -18.18 7.76 -14.07
CA LEU A 274 -18.63 6.70 -13.16
C LEU A 274 -20.15 6.55 -13.13
N ASP A 275 -20.89 7.63 -13.29
CA ASP A 275 -22.34 7.64 -13.41
C ASP A 275 -22.80 6.89 -14.66
N THR A 276 -22.19 7.20 -15.81
CA THR A 276 -22.47 6.53 -17.08
C THR A 276 -22.13 5.05 -16.99
N LEU A 277 -20.98 4.72 -16.38
CA LEU A 277 -20.53 3.35 -16.17
C LEU A 277 -21.54 2.56 -15.32
N SER A 278 -22.06 3.17 -14.25
CA SER A 278 -23.00 2.55 -13.31
C SER A 278 -24.36 2.19 -13.92
N LEU A 279 -24.76 2.82 -15.03
CA LEU A 279 -26.06 2.55 -15.69
C LEU A 279 -26.19 1.12 -16.25
N SER A 280 -25.08 0.39 -16.38
CA SER A 280 -25.07 -0.96 -16.98
C SER A 280 -25.49 -2.07 -16.01
N GLY A 281 -25.66 -1.76 -14.71
CA GLY A 281 -26.04 -2.73 -13.67
C GLY A 281 -26.94 -2.12 -12.60
N SER A 282 -27.37 -2.95 -11.66
CA SER A 282 -28.21 -2.54 -10.53
C SER A 282 -27.38 -1.89 -9.41
N ASN A 283 -26.16 -2.37 -9.22
CA ASN A 283 -25.22 -1.88 -8.23
C ASN A 283 -23.83 -1.69 -8.84
N THR A 284 -23.06 -0.78 -8.26
CA THR A 284 -21.65 -0.54 -8.62
C THR A 284 -20.77 -0.93 -7.46
N ILE A 285 -19.71 -1.69 -7.70
CA ILE A 285 -18.75 -2.10 -6.67
C ILE A 285 -17.32 -1.70 -7.04
N MET A 286 -16.57 -1.23 -6.04
CA MET A 286 -15.18 -0.79 -6.20
C MET A 286 -14.26 -1.32 -5.11
N THR A 287 -12.96 -1.09 -5.24
CA THR A 287 -12.02 -1.40 -4.17
C THR A 287 -12.20 -0.44 -3.00
N GLU A 288 -11.84 -0.86 -1.78
CA GLU A 288 -11.85 0.01 -0.60
C GLU A 288 -10.98 1.26 -0.78
N LYS A 289 -9.87 1.16 -1.53
CA LYS A 289 -9.03 2.30 -1.86
C LYS A 289 -9.72 3.29 -2.81
N ASP A 290 -10.54 2.82 -3.73
CA ASP A 290 -11.27 3.71 -4.64
C ASP A 290 -12.47 4.37 -3.97
N ALA A 291 -13.05 3.69 -2.99
CA ALA A 291 -14.17 4.18 -2.19
C ALA A 291 -13.84 5.52 -1.50
N VAL A 292 -12.62 5.70 -0.97
CA VAL A 292 -12.21 6.95 -0.29
C VAL A 292 -12.20 8.18 -1.21
N LYS A 293 -12.12 7.98 -2.54
CA LYS A 293 -12.22 9.05 -3.55
C LYS A 293 -13.67 9.32 -3.96
N CYS A 294 -14.56 8.36 -3.77
CA CYS A 294 -15.93 8.41 -4.27
C CYS A 294 -16.95 8.86 -3.22
N ARG A 295 -16.59 8.85 -1.92
CA ARG A 295 -17.52 9.13 -0.80
C ARG A 295 -18.36 10.39 -0.97
N GLU A 296 -17.76 11.50 -1.43
CA GLU A 296 -18.44 12.81 -1.53
C GLU A 296 -19.57 12.85 -2.55
N PHE A 297 -19.56 11.95 -3.54
CA PHE A 297 -20.54 11.90 -4.62
C PHE A 297 -21.13 10.50 -4.83
N ALA A 298 -20.97 9.63 -3.83
CA ALA A 298 -21.45 8.26 -3.87
C ALA A 298 -22.97 8.20 -4.01
N LYS A 299 -23.46 7.17 -4.69
CA LYS A 299 -24.89 6.88 -4.83
C LYS A 299 -25.29 5.74 -3.91
N GLU A 300 -26.58 5.64 -3.60
CA GLU A 300 -27.16 4.57 -2.77
C GLU A 300 -26.87 3.16 -3.30
N THR A 301 -26.59 3.02 -4.60
CA THR A 301 -26.25 1.74 -5.24
C THR A 301 -24.76 1.47 -5.33
N TRP A 302 -23.91 2.28 -4.67
CA TRP A 302 -22.45 2.15 -4.71
C TRP A 302 -21.92 1.45 -3.48
N TRP A 303 -21.08 0.45 -3.73
CA TRP A 303 -20.52 -0.46 -2.74
C TRP A 303 -19.00 -0.51 -2.89
N TYR A 304 -18.33 -0.93 -1.83
CA TYR A 304 -16.92 -1.29 -1.91
C TYR A 304 -16.68 -2.63 -1.22
N LEU A 305 -15.63 -3.33 -1.64
CA LEU A 305 -15.20 -4.57 -1.03
C LEU A 305 -13.92 -4.34 -0.21
N PRO A 306 -14.00 -4.35 1.12
CA PRO A 306 -12.83 -4.36 1.99
C PRO A 306 -12.09 -5.69 1.89
N VAL A 307 -10.77 -5.62 1.90
CA VAL A 307 -9.89 -6.79 1.97
C VAL A 307 -8.91 -6.63 3.13
N SER A 308 -8.71 -7.70 3.88
CA SER A 308 -7.73 -7.75 4.97
C SER A 308 -6.58 -8.69 4.62
N ALA A 309 -5.38 -8.37 5.09
CA ALA A 309 -4.25 -9.29 5.00
C ALA A 309 -4.42 -10.40 6.05
N GLU A 310 -4.28 -11.64 5.63
CA GLU A 310 -4.26 -12.81 6.51
C GLU A 310 -2.96 -13.58 6.30
N PHE A 311 -2.41 -14.06 7.41
CA PHE A 311 -1.16 -14.80 7.49
C PHE A 311 -1.39 -16.11 8.21
N GLU A 312 -0.63 -17.14 7.86
CA GLU A 312 -0.62 -18.36 8.66
C GLU A 312 -0.12 -18.05 10.09
N PRO A 313 -0.69 -18.68 11.13
CA PRO A 313 -0.39 -18.35 12.53
C PRO A 313 1.12 -18.36 12.88
N LEU A 314 1.87 -19.28 12.27
CA LEU A 314 3.33 -19.36 12.45
C LEU A 314 4.05 -18.10 11.98
N TYR A 315 3.67 -17.57 10.81
CA TYR A 315 4.30 -16.37 10.24
C TYR A 315 3.88 -15.11 10.97
N GLU A 316 2.60 -15.01 11.35
CA GLU A 316 2.12 -13.94 12.22
C GLU A 316 2.95 -13.90 13.51
N GLN A 317 3.09 -15.02 14.22
CA GLN A 317 3.88 -15.10 15.45
C GLN A 317 5.34 -14.68 15.23
N ARG A 318 5.96 -15.07 14.10
CA ARG A 318 7.33 -14.68 13.78
C ARG A 318 7.50 -13.18 13.63
N ILE A 319 6.57 -12.51 12.93
CA ILE A 319 6.57 -11.04 12.78
C ILE A 319 6.35 -10.38 14.15
N MET A 320 5.37 -10.85 14.91
CA MET A 320 5.03 -10.27 16.22
C MET A 320 6.14 -10.45 17.25
N ASN A 321 6.86 -11.57 17.25
CA ASN A 321 8.00 -11.79 18.15
C ASN A 321 9.14 -10.80 17.84
N LYS A 322 9.47 -10.60 16.55
CA LYS A 322 10.48 -9.62 16.14
C LYS A 322 10.09 -8.19 16.57
N LEU A 323 8.81 -7.84 16.45
CA LEU A 323 8.28 -6.56 16.92
C LEU A 323 8.46 -6.40 18.43
N LYS A 324 8.11 -7.41 19.22
CA LYS A 324 8.29 -7.40 20.68
C LYS A 324 9.75 -7.24 21.09
N GLU A 325 10.67 -7.99 20.47
CA GLU A 325 12.11 -7.88 20.71
C GLU A 325 12.63 -6.45 20.49
N VAL A 326 12.14 -5.78 19.44
CA VAL A 326 12.52 -4.39 19.15
C VAL A 326 11.86 -3.44 20.15
N LEU A 327 10.57 -3.60 20.45
CA LEU A 327 9.85 -2.76 21.41
C LEU A 327 10.49 -2.81 22.80
N GLU A 328 10.95 -3.98 23.25
CA GLU A 328 11.66 -4.16 24.52
C GLU A 328 12.96 -3.32 24.60
N GLN A 329 13.65 -3.09 23.48
CA GLN A 329 14.86 -2.25 23.44
C GLN A 329 14.57 -0.76 23.65
N TYR A 330 13.37 -0.31 23.30
CA TYR A 330 12.92 1.08 23.50
C TYR A 330 12.30 1.32 24.88
N GLY A 331 12.18 0.26 25.69
CA GLY A 331 11.76 0.32 27.07
C GLY A 331 10.41 -0.34 27.29
N SER A 332 10.43 -1.39 28.13
CA SER A 332 9.31 -1.78 28.98
C SER A 332 8.92 -0.58 29.86
N SER A 333 8.05 0.29 29.33
CA SER A 333 7.24 1.16 30.18
C SER A 333 6.25 0.25 30.90
N SER A 334 6.75 -0.35 31.97
CA SER A 334 6.04 -1.12 32.98
C SER A 334 4.63 -0.55 33.19
N ILE A 335 3.63 -1.38 32.91
CA ILE A 335 2.46 -1.50 33.79
C ILE A 335 2.29 -2.98 34.09
#